data_AF-A0A2S2C6B8-F1
#
_entry.id   AF-A0A2S2C6B8-F1
#
_cell.length_a   1.000
_cell.length_b   1.000
_cell.length_c   1.000
_cell.angle_alpha   90.00
_cell.angle_beta   90.00
_cell.angle_gamma   90.00
#
_symmetry.space_group_name_H-M   'P 1'
#
loop_
_entity.id
_entity.type
_entity.pdbx_description
1 polymer ?
#
loop_
_entity_poly.entity_id
_entity_poly.type
_entity_poly.pdbx_seq_one_letter_code
_entity_poly.pdbx_strand_id
1 'polypeptide(L)'
;MNMSVLGKGVPSYSFAPVTGTLRYFRSPDDVIASLDSDLESTIALVASGGTTFLSPILGRLGGIVCLDGTLRSHLAIVSREFEVPCLVGAELPGDIPDGTTISLRIADGAGVVAQETTSHEQTPSTASVSENWWEYIRRVGDEIAVKDFNLEISAEILDQLIAEDLTDERLNDLVQHMGRAFKPEITRRSGFTSELFPMLPYMSLSVIEDFHSYADRVRVIDDAMPAEELGRRLREGPNKISPLWIWMIGYHYLCGRECLIQMGKLAPDERLEDVRTVVDFWRRLSLAHRGDGTLDYKDAGFTNRYLPTDVVDDLTSGATRLDPITAKGLKRLNATVSGYSFLYFCDSRVGICDSGPYPRPVGSQQTIVRDYLSLAPSSLAYPWAEDLDPPYTGLTMALTFDRSAFTEFEINDWGTTFTEPEQLLGSVTEAAVYGYRTDGTRELIPPAQWSSVAAELSRCHMKLYQRFAAMNRTERIMAATTMYTSGLRPFAAYAGVTDQIDWSMSPNTLALYPDPFDDDDRAAAIFGNALVANDLPGSFSPLR
;
A
#
# COMPACT_ATOMS: atom_id res chain seq x y z
N MET A 1 -21.99 -7.19 -4.93
CA MET A 1 -22.50 -8.38 -5.64
C MET A 1 -21.48 -8.69 -6.73
N ASN A 2 -20.62 -9.69 -6.52
CA ASN A 2 -19.69 -10.11 -7.56
C ASN A 2 -20.47 -10.90 -8.60
N MET A 3 -20.39 -10.45 -9.86
CA MET A 3 -21.01 -11.11 -10.99
C MET A 3 -19.91 -11.75 -11.82
N SER A 4 -19.90 -13.08 -11.91
CA SER A 4 -19.00 -13.77 -12.82
C SER A 4 -19.45 -13.55 -14.26
N VAL A 5 -18.56 -13.08 -15.13
CA VAL A 5 -18.87 -12.89 -16.55
C VAL A 5 -18.83 -14.25 -17.24
N LEU A 6 -20.00 -14.71 -17.69
CA LEU A 6 -20.14 -15.95 -18.45
C LEU A 6 -19.77 -15.73 -19.91
N GLY A 7 -20.06 -14.58 -20.51
CA GLY A 7 -19.75 -14.37 -21.92
C GLY A 7 -20.11 -12.99 -22.43
N LYS A 8 -19.88 -12.79 -23.73
CA LYS A 8 -20.11 -11.49 -24.38
C LYS A 8 -20.86 -11.66 -25.70
N GLY A 9 -21.68 -10.68 -26.03
CA GLY A 9 -22.40 -10.62 -27.30
C GLY A 9 -22.69 -9.17 -27.71
N VAL A 10 -23.18 -8.99 -28.93
CA VAL A 10 -23.52 -7.65 -29.43
C VAL A 10 -24.95 -7.30 -29.02
N PRO A 11 -25.18 -6.20 -28.28
CA PRO A 11 -26.52 -5.84 -27.84
C PRO A 11 -27.35 -5.32 -29.02
N SER A 12 -28.58 -5.84 -29.18
CA SER A 12 -29.45 -5.48 -30.30
C SER A 12 -29.89 -4.01 -30.26
N TYR A 13 -29.97 -3.42 -29.07
CA TYR A 13 -30.14 -2.00 -28.75
C TYR A 13 -29.63 -1.71 -27.32
N SER A 14 -29.67 -0.46 -26.88
CA SER A 14 -29.29 -0.10 -25.50
C SER A 14 -30.43 -0.36 -24.51
N PHE A 15 -30.20 -1.22 -23.52
CA PHE A 15 -31.21 -1.59 -22.51
C PHE A 15 -30.63 -1.53 -21.08
N ALA A 16 -31.52 -1.36 -20.09
CA ALA A 16 -31.15 -1.45 -18.68
C ALA A 16 -30.79 -2.91 -18.32
N PRO A 17 -29.90 -3.15 -17.33
CA PRO A 17 -29.57 -4.50 -16.90
C PRO A 17 -30.82 -5.31 -16.55
N VAL A 18 -30.93 -6.52 -17.10
CA VAL A 18 -32.03 -7.46 -16.78
C VAL A 18 -31.47 -8.74 -16.21
N THR A 19 -32.17 -9.33 -15.24
CA THR A 19 -31.80 -10.59 -14.60
C THR A 19 -32.96 -11.57 -14.74
N GLY A 20 -32.66 -12.82 -15.07
CA GLY A 20 -33.66 -13.84 -15.26
C GLY A 20 -33.06 -15.24 -15.38
N THR A 21 -33.93 -16.23 -15.43
CA THR A 21 -33.59 -17.64 -15.48
C THR A 21 -33.37 -18.07 -16.94
N LEU A 22 -32.19 -18.61 -17.23
CA LEU A 22 -31.83 -19.12 -18.55
C LEU A 22 -32.65 -20.37 -18.88
N ARG A 23 -33.20 -20.42 -20.09
CA ARG A 23 -33.85 -21.60 -20.65
C ARG A 23 -33.45 -21.78 -22.12
N TYR A 24 -33.02 -22.99 -22.48
CA TYR A 24 -32.76 -23.38 -23.85
C TYR A 24 -34.07 -23.53 -24.61
N PHE A 25 -34.10 -22.93 -25.80
CA PHE A 25 -35.16 -23.17 -26.78
C PHE A 25 -34.49 -23.75 -28.02
N ARG A 26 -34.63 -25.07 -28.20
CA ARG A 26 -33.94 -25.86 -29.24
C ARG A 26 -34.91 -26.27 -30.35
N SER A 27 -36.20 -26.39 -30.05
CA SER A 27 -37.23 -26.87 -30.98
C SER A 27 -38.60 -26.26 -30.71
N PRO A 28 -39.52 -26.19 -31.71
CA PRO A 28 -40.90 -25.72 -31.55
C PRO A 28 -41.65 -26.25 -30.32
N ASP A 29 -41.39 -27.49 -29.92
CA ASP A 29 -42.02 -28.11 -28.77
C ASP A 29 -41.66 -27.40 -27.45
N ASP A 30 -40.46 -26.81 -27.34
CA ASP A 30 -40.04 -26.03 -26.15
C ASP A 30 -40.87 -24.75 -26.00
N VAL A 31 -41.26 -24.14 -27.13
CA VAL A 31 -42.11 -22.94 -27.17
C VAL A 31 -43.55 -23.31 -26.86
N ILE A 32 -44.07 -24.40 -27.44
CA ILE A 32 -45.42 -24.90 -27.17
C ILE A 32 -45.58 -25.22 -25.67
N ALA A 33 -44.60 -25.90 -25.08
CA ALA A 33 -44.58 -26.21 -23.65
C ALA A 33 -44.49 -24.96 -22.75
N SER A 34 -44.20 -23.79 -23.31
CA SER A 34 -44.04 -22.53 -22.58
C SER A 34 -45.18 -21.54 -22.79
N LEU A 35 -46.17 -21.85 -23.65
CA LEU A 35 -47.26 -20.94 -24.00
C LEU A 35 -48.08 -20.51 -22.78
N ASP A 36 -48.32 -21.42 -21.84
CA ASP A 36 -49.12 -21.17 -20.63
C ASP A 36 -48.27 -20.79 -19.40
N SER A 37 -46.95 -20.67 -19.56
CA SER A 37 -46.01 -20.33 -18.47
C SER A 37 -45.81 -18.82 -18.34
N ASP A 38 -45.53 -18.33 -17.13
CA ASP A 38 -45.01 -16.96 -16.97
C ASP A 38 -43.55 -16.92 -17.44
N LEU A 39 -43.24 -15.97 -18.32
CA LEU A 39 -41.95 -15.87 -19.01
C LEU A 39 -41.23 -14.55 -18.74
N GLU A 40 -41.80 -13.65 -17.93
CA GLU A 40 -41.25 -12.31 -17.72
C GLU A 40 -39.83 -12.34 -17.15
N SER A 41 -39.50 -13.34 -16.34
CA SER A 41 -38.16 -13.55 -15.81
C SER A 41 -37.35 -14.60 -16.59
N THR A 42 -37.79 -15.03 -17.76
CA THR A 42 -37.10 -16.07 -18.56
C THR A 42 -36.16 -15.43 -19.58
N ILE A 43 -34.89 -15.85 -19.57
CA ILE A 43 -33.90 -15.49 -20.59
C ILE A 43 -33.75 -16.65 -21.57
N ALA A 44 -34.21 -16.47 -22.80
CA ALA A 44 -34.15 -17.51 -23.82
C ALA A 44 -32.74 -17.63 -24.40
N LEU A 45 -32.13 -18.81 -24.30
CA LEU A 45 -30.89 -19.16 -24.98
C LEU A 45 -31.20 -19.93 -26.27
N VAL A 46 -30.77 -19.40 -27.42
CA VAL A 46 -31.00 -19.99 -28.74
C VAL A 46 -29.71 -20.08 -29.56
N ALA A 47 -29.60 -21.15 -30.34
CA ALA A 47 -28.40 -21.40 -31.14
C ALA A 47 -28.31 -20.53 -32.40
N SER A 48 -29.42 -20.19 -33.06
CA SER A 48 -29.40 -19.38 -34.28
C SER A 48 -30.54 -18.36 -34.38
N GLY A 49 -30.25 -17.21 -35.00
CA GLY A 49 -31.16 -16.08 -35.16
C GLY A 49 -32.26 -16.24 -36.23
N GLY A 50 -32.74 -17.47 -36.45
CA GLY A 50 -33.82 -17.82 -37.37
C GLY A 50 -35.21 -17.45 -36.85
N THR A 51 -36.11 -17.06 -37.75
CA THR A 51 -37.10 -15.98 -37.58
C THR A 51 -38.40 -16.24 -36.83
N THR A 52 -38.92 -17.46 -36.78
CA THR A 52 -40.36 -17.65 -36.43
C THR A 52 -40.56 -18.42 -35.13
N PHE A 53 -39.50 -19.03 -34.63
CA PHE A 53 -39.58 -20.03 -33.59
C PHE A 53 -40.01 -19.45 -32.23
N LEU A 54 -39.41 -18.35 -31.77
CA LEU A 54 -39.77 -17.70 -30.50
C LEU A 54 -40.96 -16.73 -30.61
N SER A 55 -41.43 -16.42 -31.82
CA SER A 55 -42.43 -15.36 -32.06
C SER A 55 -43.70 -15.45 -31.19
N PRO A 56 -44.27 -16.64 -30.86
CA PRO A 56 -45.47 -16.72 -30.03
C PRO A 56 -45.27 -16.29 -28.57
N ILE A 57 -44.02 -16.28 -28.10
CA ILE A 57 -43.66 -15.98 -26.70
C ILE A 57 -42.71 -14.78 -26.57
N LEU A 58 -42.25 -14.20 -27.68
CA LEU A 58 -41.12 -13.27 -27.69
C LEU A 58 -41.36 -12.04 -26.81
N GLY A 59 -42.52 -11.38 -26.95
CA GLY A 59 -42.87 -10.20 -26.14
C GLY A 59 -43.15 -10.48 -24.66
N ARG A 60 -43.04 -11.74 -24.21
CA ARG A 60 -43.21 -12.15 -22.81
C ARG A 60 -41.87 -12.54 -22.17
N LEU A 61 -40.78 -12.58 -22.92
CA LEU A 61 -39.46 -12.96 -22.41
C LEU A 61 -38.77 -11.78 -21.70
N GLY A 62 -38.06 -12.07 -20.60
CA GLY A 62 -37.22 -11.10 -19.90
C GLY A 62 -35.91 -10.78 -20.62
N GLY A 63 -35.46 -11.65 -21.53
CA GLY A 63 -34.28 -11.41 -22.36
C GLY A 63 -33.97 -12.55 -23.32
N ILE A 64 -33.02 -12.32 -24.23
CA ILE A 64 -32.61 -13.28 -25.26
C ILE A 64 -31.08 -13.30 -25.40
N VAL A 65 -30.49 -14.49 -25.38
CA VAL A 65 -29.09 -14.75 -25.75
C VAL A 65 -29.10 -15.63 -27.00
N CYS A 66 -28.54 -15.12 -28.09
CA CYS A 66 -28.44 -15.83 -29.36
C CYS A 66 -26.96 -16.08 -29.69
N LEU A 67 -26.58 -17.35 -29.77
CA LEU A 67 -25.18 -17.77 -29.96
C LEU A 67 -24.62 -17.35 -31.34
N ASP A 68 -25.49 -17.27 -32.35
CA ASP A 68 -25.13 -16.89 -33.72
C ASP A 68 -25.95 -15.66 -34.18
N GLY A 69 -25.52 -15.03 -35.26
CA GLY A 69 -26.22 -13.91 -35.90
C GLY A 69 -25.59 -12.54 -35.65
N THR A 70 -26.16 -11.54 -36.30
CA THR A 70 -25.69 -10.14 -36.28
C THR A 70 -26.84 -9.20 -35.95
N LEU A 71 -26.57 -7.90 -35.80
CA LEU A 71 -27.60 -6.88 -35.60
C LEU A 71 -28.64 -6.81 -36.74
N ARG A 72 -28.32 -7.37 -37.91
CA ARG A 72 -29.20 -7.49 -39.08
C ARG A 72 -29.98 -8.81 -39.11
N SER A 73 -29.71 -9.74 -38.21
CA SER A 73 -30.48 -10.97 -38.08
C SER A 73 -31.90 -10.65 -37.65
N HIS A 74 -32.86 -11.41 -38.15
CA HIS A 74 -34.25 -11.11 -37.88
C HIS A 74 -34.62 -11.19 -36.40
N LEU A 75 -34.02 -12.11 -35.61
CA LEU A 75 -34.22 -12.14 -34.16
C LEU A 75 -33.78 -10.82 -33.48
N ALA A 76 -32.70 -10.20 -33.96
CA ALA A 76 -32.26 -8.88 -33.50
C ALA A 76 -33.23 -7.76 -33.91
N ILE A 77 -33.85 -7.88 -35.09
CA ILE A 77 -34.84 -6.91 -35.58
C ILE A 77 -36.12 -7.01 -34.73
N VAL A 78 -36.66 -8.21 -34.57
CA VAL A 78 -37.92 -8.44 -33.85
C VAL A 78 -37.75 -8.16 -32.35
N SER A 79 -36.64 -8.55 -31.72
CA SER A 79 -36.39 -8.21 -30.31
C SER A 79 -36.41 -6.71 -30.04
N ARG A 80 -35.95 -5.87 -30.98
CA ARG A 80 -36.08 -4.40 -30.88
C ARG A 80 -37.52 -3.93 -30.97
N GLU A 81 -38.32 -4.50 -31.86
CA GLU A 81 -39.74 -4.12 -32.04
C GLU A 81 -40.57 -4.41 -30.79
N PHE A 82 -40.22 -5.47 -30.06
CA PHE A 82 -40.87 -5.86 -28.80
C PHE A 82 -40.16 -5.32 -27.55
N GLU A 83 -39.10 -4.50 -27.72
CA GLU A 83 -38.27 -3.96 -26.62
C GLU A 83 -37.72 -5.02 -25.66
N VAL A 84 -37.39 -6.22 -26.16
CA VAL A 84 -36.82 -7.32 -25.37
C VAL A 84 -35.30 -7.28 -25.43
N PRO A 85 -34.58 -7.16 -24.29
CA PRO A 85 -33.12 -7.20 -24.25
C PRO A 85 -32.55 -8.41 -24.97
N CYS A 86 -31.67 -8.19 -25.95
CA CYS A 86 -31.13 -9.28 -26.77
C CYS A 86 -29.64 -9.09 -27.06
N LEU A 87 -28.86 -10.15 -26.84
CA LEU A 87 -27.46 -10.25 -27.25
C LEU A 87 -27.35 -11.25 -28.42
N VAL A 88 -26.77 -10.82 -29.54
CA VAL A 88 -26.55 -11.65 -30.73
C VAL A 88 -25.07 -11.94 -30.95
N GLY A 89 -24.78 -13.11 -31.53
CA GLY A 89 -23.41 -13.59 -31.70
C GLY A 89 -22.72 -13.76 -30.34
N ALA A 90 -23.45 -14.26 -29.34
CA ALA A 90 -22.94 -14.40 -27.99
C ALA A 90 -21.96 -15.57 -27.87
N GLU A 91 -20.74 -15.29 -27.44
CA GLU A 91 -19.72 -16.28 -27.14
C GLU A 91 -19.80 -16.65 -25.66
N LEU A 92 -20.11 -17.93 -25.38
CA LEU A 92 -20.16 -18.51 -24.05
C LEU A 92 -19.07 -19.60 -23.91
N PRO A 93 -18.50 -19.84 -22.72
CA PRO A 93 -17.32 -20.68 -22.52
C PRO A 93 -17.66 -22.18 -22.51
N GLY A 94 -18.94 -22.52 -22.60
CA GLY A 94 -19.50 -23.87 -22.51
C GLY A 94 -21.02 -23.84 -22.41
N ASP A 95 -21.63 -25.01 -22.24
CA ASP A 95 -23.09 -25.13 -22.00
C ASP A 95 -23.45 -24.61 -20.60
N ILE A 96 -24.37 -23.65 -20.52
CA ILE A 96 -24.91 -23.13 -19.26
C ILE A 96 -26.13 -23.95 -18.89
N PRO A 97 -26.23 -24.59 -17.71
CA PRO A 97 -27.40 -25.40 -17.35
C PRO A 97 -28.73 -24.64 -17.45
N ASP A 98 -29.79 -25.32 -17.92
CA ASP A 98 -31.16 -24.80 -17.84
C ASP A 98 -31.52 -24.47 -16.39
N GLY A 99 -32.22 -23.35 -16.18
CA GLY A 99 -32.57 -22.88 -14.84
C GLY A 99 -31.52 -21.98 -14.19
N THR A 100 -30.38 -21.72 -14.84
CA THR A 100 -29.33 -20.84 -14.30
C THR A 100 -29.79 -19.39 -14.30
N THR A 101 -29.75 -18.70 -13.15
CA THR A 101 -30.04 -17.26 -13.08
C THR A 101 -28.87 -16.47 -13.65
N ILE A 102 -29.13 -15.73 -14.72
CA ILE A 102 -28.15 -14.89 -15.43
C ILE A 102 -28.67 -13.46 -15.57
N SER A 103 -27.75 -12.54 -15.82
CA SER A 103 -28.00 -11.13 -16.06
C SER A 103 -27.40 -10.70 -17.40
N LEU A 104 -28.15 -9.90 -18.14
CA LEU A 104 -27.71 -9.24 -19.36
C LEU A 104 -27.49 -7.76 -19.06
N ARG A 105 -26.29 -7.26 -19.31
CA ARG A 105 -25.94 -5.85 -19.11
C ARG A 105 -25.02 -5.34 -20.20
N ILE A 106 -24.93 -4.02 -20.35
CA ILE A 106 -24.00 -3.38 -21.28
C ILE A 106 -22.84 -2.79 -20.46
N ALA A 107 -21.62 -3.19 -20.81
CA ALA A 107 -20.39 -2.65 -20.22
C ALA A 107 -19.41 -2.29 -21.34
N ASP A 108 -18.91 -1.05 -21.33
CA ASP A 108 -17.98 -0.52 -22.33
C ASP A 108 -18.46 -0.71 -23.78
N GLY A 109 -19.78 -0.58 -24.00
CA GLY A 109 -20.42 -0.74 -25.31
C GLY A 109 -20.61 -2.19 -25.78
N ALA A 110 -20.15 -3.19 -25.00
CA ALA A 110 -20.36 -4.61 -25.26
C ALA A 110 -21.46 -5.18 -24.36
N GLY A 111 -22.23 -6.14 -24.90
CA GLY A 111 -23.20 -6.90 -24.12
C GLY A 111 -22.49 -7.99 -23.32
N VAL A 112 -22.84 -8.11 -22.05
CA VAL A 112 -22.23 -9.04 -21.10
C VAL A 112 -23.33 -9.95 -20.55
N VAL A 113 -23.11 -11.26 -20.66
CA VAL A 113 -23.86 -12.30 -19.93
C VAL A 113 -23.10 -12.58 -18.66
N ALA A 114 -23.72 -12.38 -17.51
CA ALA A 114 -23.11 -12.62 -16.21
C ALA A 114 -24.00 -13.49 -15.33
N GLN A 115 -23.44 -14.26 -14.42
CA GLN A 115 -24.20 -15.03 -13.44
C GLN A 115 -24.13 -14.34 -12.07
N GLU A 116 -25.26 -14.27 -11.38
CA GLU A 116 -25.23 -14.08 -9.93
C GLU A 116 -24.79 -15.40 -9.30
N THR A 117 -23.61 -15.39 -8.70
CA THR A 117 -23.10 -16.58 -8.02
C THR A 117 -23.77 -16.66 -6.65
N THR A 118 -24.86 -17.43 -6.53
CA THR A 118 -25.21 -18.05 -5.25
C THR A 118 -24.28 -19.23 -5.05
N SER A 119 -23.09 -18.96 -4.54
CA SER A 119 -22.22 -19.99 -4.02
C SER A 119 -22.89 -20.59 -2.78
N HIS A 120 -23.48 -21.78 -2.93
CA HIS A 120 -23.25 -22.82 -1.94
C HIS A 120 -21.85 -23.39 -2.18
N GLU A 121 -20.84 -22.54 -2.01
CA GLU A 121 -19.58 -23.00 -1.49
C GLU A 121 -19.80 -23.08 0.03
N GLN A 122 -19.35 -24.17 0.63
CA GLN A 122 -18.85 -24.04 1.99
C GLN A 122 -17.94 -22.82 1.96
N THR A 123 -18.17 -21.83 2.82
CA THR A 123 -17.20 -20.76 3.09
C THR A 123 -15.82 -21.38 2.95
N PRO A 124 -14.92 -20.90 2.06
CA PRO A 124 -13.55 -21.37 2.07
C PRO A 124 -13.16 -21.27 3.52
N SER A 125 -12.86 -22.40 4.16
CA SER A 125 -12.53 -22.34 5.58
C SER A 125 -11.43 -21.30 5.72
N THR A 126 -11.36 -20.59 6.84
CA THR A 126 -10.23 -19.70 7.16
C THR A 126 -8.88 -20.24 6.68
N ALA A 127 -8.68 -21.56 6.80
CA ALA A 127 -7.49 -22.27 6.34
C ALA A 127 -7.21 -22.15 4.83
N SER A 128 -8.21 -22.13 3.94
CA SER A 128 -7.96 -21.98 2.49
C SER A 128 -7.59 -20.55 2.08
N VAL A 129 -8.05 -19.52 2.80
CA VAL A 129 -7.62 -18.14 2.50
C VAL A 129 -6.25 -17.84 3.09
N SER A 130 -5.94 -18.35 4.29
CA SER A 130 -4.58 -18.31 4.85
C SER A 130 -3.58 -18.98 3.90
N GLU A 131 -3.88 -20.19 3.40
CA GLU A 131 -2.94 -20.85 2.48
C GLU A 131 -2.78 -20.11 1.15
N ASN A 132 -3.85 -19.56 0.58
CA ASN A 132 -3.73 -18.70 -0.61
C ASN A 132 -2.88 -17.44 -0.35
N TRP A 133 -2.96 -16.87 0.85
CA TRP A 133 -2.11 -15.74 1.25
C TRP A 133 -0.64 -16.15 1.35
N TRP A 134 -0.34 -17.30 1.96
CA TRP A 134 1.02 -17.83 2.02
C TRP A 134 1.56 -18.23 0.63
N GLU A 135 0.72 -18.75 -0.26
CA GLU A 135 1.07 -18.96 -1.67
C GLU A 135 1.41 -17.64 -2.37
N TYR A 136 0.66 -16.57 -2.09
CA TYR A 136 1.00 -15.23 -2.56
C TYR A 136 2.37 -14.78 -2.04
N ILE A 137 2.66 -14.94 -0.75
CA ILE A 137 3.97 -14.59 -0.15
C ILE A 137 5.12 -15.31 -0.87
N ARG A 138 4.97 -16.62 -1.13
CA ARG A 138 5.95 -17.45 -1.83
C ARG A 138 6.19 -17.04 -3.29
N ARG A 139 5.20 -16.44 -3.95
CA ARG A 139 5.31 -16.05 -5.36
C ARG A 139 6.43 -15.02 -5.59
N VAL A 140 7.19 -15.25 -6.66
CA VAL A 140 8.20 -14.32 -7.19
C VAL A 140 7.50 -13.33 -8.12
N GLY A 141 7.78 -12.03 -7.94
CA GLY A 141 7.25 -10.98 -8.80
C GLY A 141 8.05 -10.78 -10.08
N ASP A 142 7.79 -9.66 -10.76
CA ASP A 142 8.56 -9.20 -11.91
C ASP A 142 9.96 -8.67 -11.52
N GLU A 143 10.61 -7.94 -12.44
CA GLU A 143 11.97 -7.40 -12.24
C GLU A 143 12.08 -6.40 -11.07
N ILE A 144 10.97 -5.78 -10.69
CA ILE A 144 10.86 -4.90 -9.51
C ILE A 144 10.08 -5.54 -8.36
N ALA A 145 9.93 -6.87 -8.41
CA ALA A 145 9.25 -7.72 -7.45
C ALA A 145 7.74 -7.45 -7.29
N VAL A 146 7.11 -6.81 -8.27
CA VAL A 146 5.66 -6.57 -8.29
C VAL A 146 4.92 -7.84 -8.71
N LYS A 147 3.78 -8.10 -8.07
CA LYS A 147 2.96 -9.29 -8.30
C LYS A 147 1.49 -9.01 -7.94
N ASP A 148 0.55 -9.45 -8.78
CA ASP A 148 -0.88 -9.14 -8.62
C ASP A 148 -1.48 -9.66 -7.31
N PHE A 149 -1.90 -8.78 -6.41
CA PHE A 149 -2.64 -9.18 -5.22
C PHE A 149 -4.14 -9.30 -5.54
N ASN A 150 -4.58 -10.54 -5.80
CA ASN A 150 -5.96 -10.84 -6.24
C ASN A 150 -6.80 -11.51 -5.13
N LEU A 151 -6.38 -11.41 -3.88
CA LEU A 151 -7.09 -11.99 -2.75
C LEU A 151 -8.11 -11.01 -2.19
N GLU A 152 -9.34 -11.46 -2.00
CA GLU A 152 -10.36 -10.70 -1.26
C GLU A 152 -10.18 -10.95 0.23
N ILE A 153 -9.67 -9.96 0.96
CA ILE A 153 -9.41 -10.04 2.39
C ILE A 153 -10.50 -9.27 3.14
N SER A 154 -11.43 -9.99 3.77
CA SER A 154 -12.41 -9.40 4.69
C SER A 154 -11.73 -9.01 6.02
N ALA A 155 -12.43 -8.23 6.85
CA ALA A 155 -11.92 -7.89 8.18
C ALA A 155 -11.68 -9.14 9.05
N GLU A 156 -12.59 -10.13 8.97
CA GLU A 156 -12.47 -11.38 9.72
C GLU A 156 -11.28 -12.22 9.26
N ILE A 157 -11.04 -12.29 7.94
CA ILE A 157 -9.88 -12.98 7.37
C ILE A 157 -8.59 -12.27 7.77
N LEU A 158 -8.57 -10.94 7.73
CA LEU A 158 -7.42 -10.15 8.16
C LEU A 158 -7.08 -10.40 9.63
N ASP A 159 -8.07 -10.39 10.51
CA ASP A 159 -7.88 -10.68 11.94
C ASP A 159 -7.35 -12.11 12.16
N GLN A 160 -7.80 -13.07 11.34
CA GLN A 160 -7.30 -14.45 11.38
C GLN A 160 -5.85 -14.56 10.90
N LEU A 161 -5.49 -13.87 9.81
CA LEU A 161 -4.10 -13.79 9.33
C LEU A 161 -3.19 -13.16 10.39
N ILE A 162 -3.64 -12.07 11.03
CA ILE A 162 -2.91 -11.40 12.11
C ILE A 162 -2.69 -12.34 13.31
N ALA A 163 -3.73 -13.07 13.72
CA ALA A 163 -3.67 -13.97 14.86
C ALA A 163 -2.92 -15.29 14.59
N GLU A 164 -2.56 -15.57 13.34
CA GLU A 164 -1.92 -16.82 12.95
C GLU A 164 -0.47 -16.91 13.46
N ASP A 165 -0.14 -18.00 14.16
CA ASP A 165 1.20 -18.25 14.68
C ASP A 165 2.23 -18.40 13.55
N LEU A 166 3.39 -17.75 13.73
CA LEU A 166 4.46 -17.73 12.73
C LEU A 166 5.40 -18.94 12.89
N THR A 167 5.12 -20.02 12.17
CA THR A 167 5.98 -21.22 12.12
C THR A 167 7.34 -20.92 11.47
N ASP A 168 8.34 -21.78 11.67
CA ASP A 168 9.67 -21.63 11.04
C ASP A 168 9.63 -21.53 9.51
N GLU A 169 8.77 -22.33 8.89
CA GLU A 169 8.61 -22.35 7.43
C GLU A 169 8.03 -21.02 6.94
N ARG A 170 6.99 -20.53 7.62
CA ARG A 170 6.32 -19.26 7.31
C ARG A 170 7.21 -18.05 7.62
N LEU A 171 8.01 -18.13 8.67
CA LEU A 171 9.03 -17.14 8.97
C LEU A 171 10.05 -17.05 7.84
N ASN A 172 10.53 -18.20 7.36
CA ASN A 172 11.43 -18.25 6.21
C ASN A 172 10.77 -17.70 4.94
N ASP A 173 9.51 -18.04 4.68
CA ASP A 173 8.74 -17.51 3.55
C ASP A 173 8.67 -15.97 3.59
N LEU A 174 8.44 -15.37 4.77
CA LEU A 174 8.45 -13.91 4.94
C LEU A 174 9.83 -13.31 4.72
N VAL A 175 10.88 -13.86 5.34
CA VAL A 175 12.25 -13.37 5.15
C VAL A 175 12.63 -13.39 3.67
N GLN A 176 12.26 -14.45 2.96
CA GLN A 176 12.50 -14.57 1.52
C GLN A 176 11.65 -13.60 0.70
N HIS A 177 10.38 -13.38 1.06
CA HIS A 177 9.53 -12.37 0.43
C HIS A 177 10.07 -10.96 0.61
N MET A 178 10.45 -10.59 1.84
CA MET A 178 11.07 -9.30 2.15
C MET A 178 12.40 -9.15 1.39
N GLY A 179 13.22 -10.20 1.30
CA GLY A 179 14.46 -10.16 0.52
C GLY A 179 14.21 -9.89 -0.97
N ARG A 180 13.21 -10.55 -1.57
CA ARG A 180 12.80 -10.30 -2.96
C ARG A 180 12.23 -8.90 -3.15
N ALA A 181 11.46 -8.42 -2.20
CA ALA A 181 10.86 -7.10 -2.19
C ALA A 181 11.93 -5.99 -2.10
N PHE A 182 12.95 -6.17 -1.27
CA PHE A 182 13.96 -5.15 -0.99
C PHE A 182 15.03 -5.03 -2.10
N LYS A 183 15.39 -6.15 -2.73
CA LYS A 183 16.51 -6.21 -3.70
C LYS A 183 16.35 -5.22 -4.87
N PRO A 184 15.16 -5.08 -5.51
CA PRO A 184 15.00 -4.08 -6.56
C PRO A 184 15.11 -2.64 -6.06
N GLU A 185 14.57 -2.34 -4.87
CA GLU A 185 14.64 -0.99 -4.28
C GLU A 185 16.08 -0.54 -4.02
N ILE A 186 16.94 -1.45 -3.54
CA ILE A 186 18.37 -1.15 -3.35
C ILE A 186 19.10 -1.03 -4.69
N THR A 187 18.74 -1.84 -5.69
CA THR A 187 19.41 -1.88 -7.01
C THR A 187 19.05 -0.67 -7.88
N ARG A 188 17.82 -0.14 -7.75
CA ARG A 188 17.36 1.06 -8.47
C ARG A 188 17.97 2.36 -7.92
N ARG A 189 18.61 2.34 -6.73
CA ARG A 189 19.25 3.54 -6.16
C ARG A 189 20.62 3.81 -6.78
N SER A 190 20.82 5.06 -7.21
CA SER A 190 22.12 5.57 -7.62
C SER A 190 22.91 6.12 -6.43
N GLY A 191 23.80 5.31 -5.85
CA GLY A 191 24.80 5.72 -4.86
C GLY A 191 24.27 6.00 -3.44
N PHE A 192 25.10 5.68 -2.44
CA PHE A 192 24.87 6.01 -1.03
C PHE A 192 25.87 7.08 -0.60
N THR A 193 25.61 8.34 -0.93
CA THR A 193 26.51 9.45 -0.62
C THR A 193 25.77 10.57 0.11
N SER A 194 26.43 11.15 1.10
CA SER A 194 26.09 12.44 1.68
C SER A 194 27.38 13.21 1.93
N GLU A 195 27.35 14.51 1.63
CA GLU A 195 28.47 15.43 1.89
C GLU A 195 28.64 15.68 3.40
N LEU A 196 27.55 15.56 4.17
CA LEU A 196 27.55 15.88 5.59
C LEU A 196 27.76 14.64 6.45
N PHE A 197 27.02 13.55 6.17
CA PHE A 197 27.03 12.33 6.96
C PHE A 197 27.70 11.16 6.20
N PRO A 198 28.70 10.48 6.79
CA PRO A 198 29.29 9.29 6.16
C PRO A 198 28.29 8.13 6.10
N MET A 199 27.61 8.00 4.95
CA MET A 199 26.41 7.16 4.80
C MET A 199 26.62 5.69 5.14
N LEU A 200 27.62 5.08 4.54
CA LEU A 200 27.84 3.64 4.66
C LEU A 200 28.28 3.20 6.07
N PRO A 201 29.16 3.93 6.77
CA PRO A 201 29.43 3.73 8.20
C PRO A 201 28.17 3.67 9.06
N TYR A 202 27.36 4.73 9.06
CA TYR A 202 26.24 4.80 9.98
C TYR A 202 25.12 3.84 9.59
N MET A 203 24.88 3.60 8.29
CA MET A 203 23.86 2.67 7.83
C MET A 203 24.17 1.26 8.27
N SER A 204 25.45 0.86 8.22
CA SER A 204 25.90 -0.47 8.65
C SER A 204 25.79 -0.63 10.18
N LEU A 205 26.25 0.37 10.93
CA LEU A 205 26.13 0.38 12.39
C LEU A 205 24.67 0.37 12.84
N SER A 206 23.79 1.13 12.17
CA SER A 206 22.38 1.22 12.57
C SER A 206 21.62 -0.08 12.31
N VAL A 207 21.81 -0.72 11.15
CA VAL A 207 21.14 -1.99 10.87
C VAL A 207 21.62 -3.09 11.84
N ILE A 208 22.92 -3.12 12.14
CA ILE A 208 23.50 -4.10 13.08
C ILE A 208 22.98 -3.85 14.51
N GLU A 209 22.91 -2.58 14.93
CA GLU A 209 22.35 -2.24 16.24
C GLU A 209 20.89 -2.65 16.37
N ASP A 210 20.08 -2.42 15.34
CA ASP A 210 18.69 -2.85 15.33
C ASP A 210 18.61 -4.37 15.43
N PHE A 211 19.46 -5.10 14.70
CA PHE A 211 19.54 -6.57 14.84
C PHE A 211 19.95 -7.01 16.25
N HIS A 212 20.81 -6.28 16.94
CA HIS A 212 21.22 -6.61 18.30
C HIS A 212 20.19 -6.25 19.38
N SER A 213 19.35 -5.24 19.16
CA SER A 213 18.52 -4.66 20.22
C SER A 213 17.01 -4.81 20.03
N TYR A 214 16.51 -4.89 18.80
CA TYR A 214 15.06 -4.77 18.55
C TYR A 214 14.25 -5.88 19.19
N ALA A 215 14.73 -7.13 19.25
CA ALA A 215 13.95 -8.23 19.81
C ALA A 215 13.53 -7.95 21.27
N ASP A 216 14.42 -7.44 22.10
CA ASP A 216 14.11 -7.09 23.49
C ASP A 216 13.21 -5.86 23.59
N ARG A 217 13.45 -4.85 22.76
CA ARG A 217 12.61 -3.63 22.73
C ARG A 217 11.19 -3.92 22.25
N VAL A 218 11.05 -4.75 21.22
CA VAL A 218 9.78 -5.20 20.65
C VAL A 218 8.98 -5.99 21.67
N ARG A 219 9.60 -6.91 22.43
CA ARG A 219 8.91 -7.65 23.51
C ARG A 219 8.22 -6.71 24.49
N VAL A 220 8.95 -5.70 24.98
CA VAL A 220 8.40 -4.72 25.94
C VAL A 220 7.26 -3.90 25.33
N ILE A 221 7.37 -3.52 24.05
CA ILE A 221 6.32 -2.77 23.36
C ILE A 221 5.08 -3.64 23.15
N ASP A 222 5.25 -4.84 22.61
CA ASP A 222 4.17 -5.76 22.24
C ASP A 222 3.42 -6.29 23.46
N ASP A 223 4.13 -6.55 24.57
CA ASP A 223 3.53 -6.93 25.86
C ASP A 223 2.62 -5.83 26.41
N ALA A 224 2.97 -4.56 26.18
CA ALA A 224 2.20 -3.41 26.66
C ALA A 224 1.06 -3.00 25.71
N MET A 225 1.30 -3.12 24.40
CA MET A 225 0.31 -2.88 23.36
C MET A 225 0.63 -3.77 22.15
N PRO A 226 -0.18 -4.81 21.91
CA PRO A 226 0.05 -5.73 20.80
C PRO A 226 0.15 -5.00 19.45
N ALA A 227 1.03 -5.48 18.58
CA ALA A 227 1.35 -4.89 17.29
C ALA A 227 0.11 -4.57 16.43
N GLU A 228 -0.89 -5.45 16.43
CA GLU A 228 -2.14 -5.26 15.70
C GLU A 228 -3.02 -4.16 16.29
N GLU A 229 -3.00 -3.98 17.62
CA GLU A 229 -3.68 -2.87 18.27
C GLU A 229 -2.98 -1.54 17.97
N LEU A 230 -1.64 -1.52 18.02
CA LEU A 230 -0.85 -0.39 17.54
C LEU A 230 -1.21 -0.02 16.09
N GLY A 231 -1.24 -1.01 15.19
CA GLY A 231 -1.55 -0.80 13.78
C GLY A 231 -2.95 -0.21 13.56
N ARG A 232 -3.98 -0.77 14.21
CA ARG A 232 -5.36 -0.25 14.14
C ARG A 232 -5.44 1.20 14.62
N ARG A 233 -4.75 1.54 15.72
CA ARG A 233 -4.73 2.92 16.26
C ARG A 233 -3.99 3.90 15.38
N LEU A 234 -2.89 3.48 14.76
CA LEU A 234 -2.16 4.30 13.80
C LEU A 234 -2.99 4.58 12.55
N ARG A 235 -3.93 3.68 12.20
CA ARG A 235 -4.84 3.85 11.08
C ARG A 235 -5.90 4.93 11.28
N GLU A 236 -6.22 5.31 12.52
CA GLU A 236 -7.28 6.27 12.84
C GLU A 236 -7.02 7.69 12.33
N GLY A 237 -5.78 8.05 11.98
CA GLY A 237 -5.47 9.39 11.51
C GLY A 237 -4.03 9.57 11.05
N PRO A 238 -3.75 10.62 10.26
CA PRO A 238 -2.42 10.93 9.79
C PRO A 238 -1.51 11.44 10.92
N ASN A 239 -0.23 11.63 10.61
CA ASN A 239 0.76 12.28 11.47
C ASN A 239 1.00 11.63 12.84
N LYS A 240 0.63 10.35 13.02
CA LYS A 240 0.87 9.61 14.28
C LYS A 240 2.31 9.06 14.36
N ILE A 241 2.63 8.11 13.48
CA ILE A 241 3.97 7.52 13.32
C ILE A 241 4.20 7.30 11.82
N SER A 242 5.44 7.48 11.36
CA SER A 242 5.80 7.25 9.97
C SER A 242 5.53 5.79 9.56
N PRO A 243 4.76 5.53 8.49
CA PRO A 243 4.68 4.20 7.89
C PRO A 243 6.06 3.63 7.48
N LEU A 244 7.03 4.50 7.16
CA LEU A 244 8.39 4.06 6.89
C LEU A 244 9.04 3.46 8.16
N TRP A 245 8.74 3.96 9.36
CA TRP A 245 9.23 3.30 10.58
C TRP A 245 8.62 1.90 10.76
N ILE A 246 7.36 1.68 10.36
CA ILE A 246 6.78 0.33 10.34
C ILE A 246 7.61 -0.56 9.43
N TRP A 247 7.83 -0.15 8.18
CA TRP A 247 8.67 -0.89 7.23
C TRP A 247 10.07 -1.19 7.79
N MET A 248 10.71 -0.21 8.42
CA MET A 248 12.07 -0.36 8.97
C MET A 248 12.16 -1.42 10.07
N ILE A 249 11.11 -1.65 10.88
CA ILE A 249 11.15 -2.66 11.96
C ILE A 249 11.55 -4.03 11.43
N GLY A 250 10.97 -4.46 10.31
CA GLY A 250 11.34 -5.72 9.68
C GLY A 250 12.57 -5.61 8.79
N TYR A 251 12.53 -4.69 7.81
CA TYR A 251 13.53 -4.66 6.74
C TYR A 251 14.90 -4.17 7.21
N HIS A 252 14.97 -3.11 8.01
CA HIS A 252 16.24 -2.58 8.51
C HIS A 252 16.88 -3.55 9.52
N TYR A 253 16.07 -4.23 10.34
CA TYR A 253 16.51 -5.32 11.21
C TYR A 253 17.15 -6.48 10.41
N LEU A 254 16.50 -6.94 9.34
CA LEU A 254 17.04 -8.02 8.49
C LEU A 254 18.30 -7.60 7.71
N CYS A 255 18.44 -6.32 7.33
CA CYS A 255 19.71 -5.83 6.78
C CYS A 255 20.87 -6.02 7.76
N GLY A 256 20.62 -5.85 9.07
CA GLY A 256 21.61 -6.05 10.12
C GLY A 256 22.04 -7.51 10.25
N ARG A 257 21.05 -8.41 10.14
CA ARG A 257 21.30 -9.86 10.07
C ARG A 257 22.26 -10.19 8.93
N GLU A 258 21.98 -9.70 7.72
CA GLU A 258 22.82 -9.99 6.55
C GLU A 258 24.22 -9.40 6.66
N CYS A 259 24.35 -8.18 7.20
CA CYS A 259 25.67 -7.61 7.45
C CYS A 259 26.49 -8.50 8.38
N LEU A 260 25.89 -9.04 9.46
CA LEU A 260 26.58 -9.93 10.39
C LEU A 260 26.91 -11.30 9.79
N ILE A 261 26.03 -11.87 8.95
CA ILE A 261 26.29 -13.10 8.19
C ILE A 261 27.48 -12.88 7.25
N GLN A 262 27.47 -11.80 6.47
CA GLN A 262 28.54 -11.45 5.54
C GLN A 262 29.89 -11.22 6.26
N MET A 263 29.85 -10.70 7.50
CA MET A 263 31.03 -10.53 8.35
C MET A 263 31.49 -11.84 9.02
N GLY A 264 30.77 -12.96 8.85
CA GLY A 264 31.04 -14.24 9.51
C GLY A 264 30.84 -14.20 11.03
N LYS A 265 30.01 -13.27 11.52
CA LYS A 265 29.71 -13.07 12.95
C LYS A 265 28.40 -13.70 13.38
N LEU A 266 27.59 -14.18 12.43
CA LEU A 266 26.29 -14.80 12.67
C LEU A 266 26.10 -15.92 11.64
N ALA A 267 25.65 -17.09 12.06
CA ALA A 267 25.18 -18.11 11.12
C ALA A 267 23.71 -17.85 10.72
N PRO A 268 23.26 -18.22 9.51
CA PRO A 268 21.89 -17.94 9.07
C PRO A 268 20.80 -18.51 9.99
N ASP A 269 21.04 -19.63 10.65
CA ASP A 269 20.11 -20.32 11.55
C ASP A 269 20.24 -19.90 13.03
N GLU A 270 21.05 -18.89 13.34
CA GLU A 270 21.18 -18.34 14.69
C GLU A 270 20.09 -17.32 15.02
N ARG A 271 19.72 -17.26 16.31
CA ARG A 271 18.73 -16.33 16.89
C ARG A 271 17.35 -16.33 16.21
N LEU A 272 16.89 -17.50 15.75
CA LEU A 272 15.58 -17.65 15.09
C LEU A 272 14.41 -17.08 15.91
N GLU A 273 14.41 -17.24 17.23
CA GLU A 273 13.37 -16.68 18.10
C GLU A 273 13.32 -15.15 18.09
N ASP A 274 14.49 -14.50 18.06
CA ASP A 274 14.56 -13.04 17.97
C ASP A 274 14.10 -12.56 16.59
N VAL A 275 14.51 -13.26 15.53
CA VAL A 275 14.03 -12.97 14.17
C VAL A 275 12.52 -13.13 14.09
N ARG A 276 11.95 -14.20 14.66
CA ARG A 276 10.50 -14.40 14.72
C ARG A 276 9.79 -13.30 15.48
N THR A 277 10.33 -12.92 16.65
CA THR A 277 9.78 -11.85 17.49
C THR A 277 9.62 -10.55 16.70
N VAL A 278 10.67 -10.12 15.99
CA VAL A 278 10.65 -8.84 15.26
C VAL A 278 9.85 -8.93 13.97
N VAL A 279 10.01 -10.00 13.18
CA VAL A 279 9.30 -10.17 11.90
C VAL A 279 7.81 -10.37 12.12
N ASP A 280 7.39 -11.11 13.16
CA ASP A 280 5.97 -11.26 13.47
C ASP A 280 5.33 -9.96 13.98
N PHE A 281 6.03 -9.22 14.84
CA PHE A 281 5.58 -7.89 15.27
C PHE A 281 5.38 -6.97 14.05
N TRP A 282 6.36 -6.91 13.14
CA TRP A 282 6.26 -6.15 11.90
C TRP A 282 5.07 -6.61 11.03
N ARG A 283 4.88 -7.92 10.87
CA ARG A 283 3.81 -8.51 10.06
C ARG A 283 2.43 -8.13 10.60
N ARG A 284 2.18 -8.34 11.89
CA ARG A 284 0.90 -8.00 12.56
C ARG A 284 0.63 -6.50 12.49
N LEU A 285 1.64 -5.67 12.78
CA LEU A 285 1.56 -4.22 12.71
C LEU A 285 1.22 -3.73 11.29
N SER A 286 1.91 -4.26 10.27
CA SER A 286 1.72 -3.87 8.87
C SER A 286 0.33 -4.27 8.36
N LEU A 287 -0.10 -5.50 8.60
CA LEU A 287 -1.44 -6.00 8.23
C LEU A 287 -2.54 -5.16 8.88
N ALA A 288 -2.44 -4.89 10.19
CA ALA A 288 -3.42 -4.11 10.92
C ALA A 288 -3.46 -2.64 10.49
N HIS A 289 -2.30 -2.03 10.24
CA HIS A 289 -2.20 -0.64 9.79
C HIS A 289 -2.77 -0.46 8.39
N ARG A 290 -2.35 -1.29 7.43
CA ARG A 290 -2.79 -1.20 6.03
C ARG A 290 -4.25 -1.59 5.88
N GLY A 291 -4.65 -2.69 6.52
CA GLY A 291 -6.03 -3.14 6.56
C GLY A 291 -6.57 -3.72 5.25
N ASP A 292 -5.71 -3.94 4.26
CA ASP A 292 -6.04 -4.45 2.91
C ASP A 292 -5.46 -5.86 2.66
N GLY A 293 -4.76 -6.43 3.65
CA GLY A 293 -4.15 -7.76 3.56
C GLY A 293 -2.79 -7.81 2.86
N THR A 294 -2.26 -6.67 2.41
CA THR A 294 -0.91 -6.56 1.84
C THR A 294 0.12 -6.18 2.91
N LEU A 295 1.42 -6.42 2.66
CA LEU A 295 2.51 -6.05 3.57
C LEU A 295 3.24 -4.78 3.11
N ASP A 296 3.52 -4.69 1.81
CA ASP A 296 4.25 -3.58 1.20
C ASP A 296 3.36 -2.75 0.25
N TYR A 297 3.79 -1.54 -0.12
CA TYR A 297 3.01 -0.65 -0.98
C TYR A 297 2.94 -1.20 -2.40
N LYS A 298 4.05 -1.79 -2.89
CA LYS A 298 4.11 -2.45 -4.20
C LYS A 298 3.11 -3.61 -4.33
N ASP A 299 2.86 -4.33 -3.24
CA ASP A 299 1.88 -5.42 -3.21
C ASP A 299 0.45 -4.90 -3.43
N ALA A 300 0.19 -3.65 -3.04
CA ALA A 300 -1.05 -2.92 -3.30
C ALA A 300 -0.97 -2.02 -4.54
N GLY A 301 -0.13 -2.37 -5.53
CA GLY A 301 0.01 -1.61 -6.77
C GLY A 301 0.62 -0.21 -6.57
N PHE A 302 1.63 -0.12 -5.71
CA PHE A 302 2.30 1.12 -5.30
C PHE A 302 1.36 2.14 -4.65
N THR A 303 0.51 1.64 -3.75
CA THR A 303 -0.41 2.47 -2.98
C THR A 303 -0.34 2.16 -1.49
N ASN A 304 -0.69 3.15 -0.67
CA ASN A 304 -0.91 2.97 0.75
C ASN A 304 -2.16 3.71 1.20
N ARG A 305 -3.31 3.05 1.15
CA ARG A 305 -4.62 3.63 1.47
C ARG A 305 -5.07 3.24 2.88
N TYR A 306 -4.17 3.40 3.85
CA TYR A 306 -4.46 3.01 5.23
C TYR A 306 -5.53 3.90 5.89
N LEU A 307 -5.49 5.22 5.67
CA LEU A 307 -6.48 6.15 6.24
C LEU A 307 -7.93 5.84 5.82
N PRO A 308 -8.88 5.83 6.77
CA PRO A 308 -10.32 5.75 6.50
C PRO A 308 -10.82 6.90 5.61
N THR A 309 -11.87 6.62 4.83
CA THR A 309 -12.45 7.60 3.89
C THR A 309 -12.92 8.88 4.57
N ASP A 310 -13.56 8.78 5.73
CA ASP A 310 -14.05 9.92 6.51
C ASP A 310 -12.91 10.82 7.01
N VAL A 311 -11.77 10.24 7.36
CA VAL A 311 -10.55 10.99 7.72
C VAL A 311 -10.00 11.76 6.52
N VAL A 312 -9.96 11.13 5.34
CA VAL A 312 -9.51 11.80 4.11
C VAL A 312 -10.49 12.89 3.68
N ASP A 313 -11.79 12.66 3.84
CA ASP A 313 -12.84 13.65 3.55
C ASP A 313 -12.75 14.84 4.50
N ASP A 314 -12.52 14.62 5.80
CA ASP A 314 -12.27 15.68 6.78
C ASP A 314 -11.04 16.52 6.40
N LEU A 315 -9.91 15.88 6.08
CA LEU A 315 -8.68 16.57 5.67
C LEU A 315 -8.91 17.43 4.41
N THR A 316 -9.61 16.88 3.41
CA THR A 316 -9.87 17.58 2.14
C THR A 316 -10.98 18.63 2.26
N SER A 317 -11.85 18.57 3.27
CA SER A 317 -12.89 19.58 3.49
C SER A 317 -12.31 21.00 3.73
N GLY A 318 -11.12 21.07 4.32
CA GLY A 318 -10.36 22.31 4.51
C GLY A 318 -9.55 22.76 3.29
N ALA A 319 -9.61 22.04 2.17
CA ALA A 319 -8.80 22.34 1.00
C ALA A 319 -9.25 23.64 0.32
N THR A 320 -8.27 24.41 -0.15
CA THR A 320 -8.48 25.61 -0.95
C THR A 320 -7.99 25.38 -2.37
N ARG A 321 -8.77 25.85 -3.35
CA ARG A 321 -8.35 25.86 -4.76
C ARG A 321 -7.12 26.75 -4.94
N LEU A 322 -6.11 26.23 -5.61
CA LEU A 322 -4.84 26.91 -5.80
C LEU A 322 -4.88 27.81 -7.04
N ASP A 323 -4.65 29.10 -6.81
CA ASP A 323 -4.24 30.06 -7.83
C ASP A 323 -2.70 30.09 -7.96
N PRO A 324 -2.11 30.82 -8.93
CA PRO A 324 -0.66 30.86 -9.09
C PRO A 324 0.13 31.34 -7.85
N ILE A 325 -0.46 32.21 -7.02
CA ILE A 325 0.20 32.77 -5.83
C ILE A 325 0.22 31.74 -4.71
N THR A 326 -0.93 31.15 -4.41
CA THR A 326 -1.11 30.10 -3.39
C THR A 326 -0.37 28.83 -3.78
N ALA A 327 -0.39 28.40 -5.05
CA ALA A 327 0.40 27.28 -5.55
C ALA A 327 1.91 27.50 -5.34
N LYS A 328 2.41 28.72 -5.58
CA LYS A 328 3.81 29.07 -5.29
C LYS A 328 4.11 29.03 -3.79
N GLY A 329 3.18 29.50 -2.95
CA GLY A 329 3.26 29.41 -1.50
C GLY A 329 3.37 27.97 -1.00
N LEU A 330 2.51 27.07 -1.50
CA LEU A 330 2.51 25.64 -1.17
C LEU A 330 3.83 24.99 -1.56
N LYS A 331 4.29 25.20 -2.81
CA LYS A 331 5.57 24.65 -3.30
C LYS A 331 6.75 25.09 -2.43
N ARG A 332 6.77 26.37 -2.01
CA ARG A 332 7.80 26.90 -1.12
C ARG A 332 7.72 26.27 0.27
N LEU A 333 6.52 26.15 0.85
CA LEU A 333 6.34 25.51 2.15
C LEU A 333 6.83 24.07 2.10
N ASN A 334 6.31 23.26 1.17
CA ASN A 334 6.72 21.86 0.95
C ASN A 334 8.24 21.73 0.82
N ALA A 335 8.87 22.50 -0.07
CA ALA A 335 10.33 22.43 -0.26
C ALA A 335 11.10 22.77 1.02
N THR A 336 10.64 23.76 1.78
CA THR A 336 11.29 24.20 3.02
C THR A 336 11.17 23.15 4.12
N VAL A 337 9.95 22.62 4.36
CA VAL A 337 9.74 21.60 5.38
C VAL A 337 10.40 20.27 5.00
N SER A 338 10.43 19.91 3.71
CA SER A 338 11.20 18.76 3.24
C SER A 338 12.68 18.91 3.56
N GLY A 339 13.32 20.01 3.14
CA GLY A 339 14.74 20.23 3.42
C GLY A 339 15.08 20.25 4.91
N TYR A 340 14.21 20.87 5.73
CA TYR A 340 14.34 20.83 7.19
C TYR A 340 14.22 19.41 7.74
N SER A 341 13.20 18.66 7.32
CA SER A 341 12.95 17.29 7.76
C SER A 341 14.11 16.36 7.40
N PHE A 342 14.68 16.48 6.20
CA PHE A 342 15.88 15.71 5.82
C PHE A 342 17.00 15.89 6.84
N LEU A 343 17.32 17.14 7.18
CA LEU A 343 18.40 17.44 8.10
C LEU A 343 18.06 17.05 9.55
N TYR A 344 16.80 17.22 9.98
CA TYR A 344 16.32 16.75 11.28
C TYR A 344 16.58 15.24 11.47
N PHE A 345 16.45 14.47 10.38
CA PHE A 345 16.68 13.03 10.35
C PHE A 345 18.00 12.65 9.66
N CYS A 346 19.06 13.46 9.79
CA CYS A 346 20.40 13.14 9.29
C CYS A 346 20.44 12.65 7.83
N ASP A 347 19.85 13.42 6.91
CA ASP A 347 19.66 13.12 5.47
C ASP A 347 18.71 11.95 5.16
N SER A 348 17.91 11.50 6.13
CA SER A 348 16.88 10.47 5.91
C SER A 348 15.50 11.06 5.61
N ARG A 349 14.71 10.27 4.87
CA ARG A 349 13.31 10.56 4.53
C ARG A 349 12.29 10.04 5.54
N VAL A 350 12.71 9.38 6.63
CA VAL A 350 11.79 8.78 7.62
C VAL A 350 10.73 9.74 8.18
N GLY A 351 11.01 11.05 8.19
CA GLY A 351 10.05 12.09 8.58
C GLY A 351 9.05 12.52 7.50
N ILE A 352 9.14 12.02 6.27
CA ILE A 352 8.30 12.41 5.12
C ILE A 352 7.63 11.17 4.54
N CYS A 353 6.31 11.06 4.66
CA CYS A 353 5.57 9.93 4.10
C CYS A 353 4.32 10.37 3.35
N ASP A 354 4.17 9.90 2.12
CA ASP A 354 2.94 10.01 1.36
C ASP A 354 2.07 8.76 1.56
N SER A 355 0.75 8.96 1.66
CA SER A 355 -0.26 7.92 1.61
C SER A 355 -1.33 8.23 0.55
N GLY A 356 -1.98 7.19 0.06
CA GLY A 356 -2.93 7.23 -1.04
C GLY A 356 -2.39 6.52 -2.30
N PRO A 357 -2.70 7.01 -3.50
CA PRO A 357 -3.65 8.09 -3.75
C PRO A 357 -5.07 7.62 -3.42
N TYR A 358 -5.83 8.43 -2.70
CA TYR A 358 -7.22 8.19 -2.35
C TYR A 358 -8.14 8.69 -3.46
N PRO A 359 -9.07 7.86 -3.97
CA PRO A 359 -10.01 8.28 -5.00
C PRO A 359 -10.98 9.34 -4.47
N ARG A 360 -11.34 10.31 -5.30
CA ARG A 360 -12.39 11.30 -5.01
C ARG A 360 -13.67 10.98 -5.80
N PRO A 361 -14.85 11.44 -5.36
CA PRO A 361 -16.11 11.13 -6.03
C PRO A 361 -16.23 11.64 -7.48
N VAL A 362 -15.39 12.61 -7.90
CA VAL A 362 -15.52 13.32 -9.17
C VAL A 362 -14.40 12.93 -10.14
N GLY A 363 -14.77 12.19 -11.20
CA GLY A 363 -13.88 11.90 -12.33
C GLY A 363 -12.58 11.21 -11.92
N SER A 364 -11.47 11.67 -12.49
CA SER A 364 -10.10 11.17 -12.22
C SER A 364 -9.41 11.89 -11.06
N GLN A 365 -10.14 12.67 -10.24
CA GLN A 365 -9.54 13.37 -9.11
C GLN A 365 -9.11 12.37 -8.02
N GLN A 366 -7.90 12.56 -7.53
CA GLN A 366 -7.32 11.79 -6.45
C GLN A 366 -6.62 12.71 -5.45
N THR A 367 -6.38 12.21 -4.24
CA THR A 367 -5.66 12.96 -3.20
C THR A 367 -4.54 12.12 -2.62
N ILE A 368 -3.35 12.68 -2.45
CA ILE A 368 -2.37 12.13 -1.52
C ILE A 368 -2.43 12.89 -0.20
N VAL A 369 -2.16 12.18 0.89
CA VAL A 369 -1.91 12.79 2.21
C VAL A 369 -0.42 12.69 2.47
N ARG A 370 0.25 13.84 2.55
CA ARG A 370 1.69 13.95 2.81
C ARG A 370 1.92 14.38 4.25
N ASP A 371 2.57 13.54 5.03
CA ASP A 371 2.96 13.83 6.40
C ASP A 371 4.42 14.26 6.50
N TYR A 372 4.63 15.29 7.31
CA TYR A 372 5.92 15.68 7.89
C TYR A 372 5.84 15.44 9.39
N LEU A 373 6.60 14.45 9.87
CA LEU A 373 6.54 13.93 11.25
C LEU A 373 7.76 14.40 12.05
N SER A 374 7.55 14.74 13.33
CA SER A 374 8.60 15.20 14.27
C SER A 374 9.40 16.41 13.76
N LEU A 375 8.79 17.58 13.77
CA LEU A 375 9.44 18.85 13.46
C LEU A 375 10.06 19.51 14.70
N ALA A 376 9.57 19.20 15.89
CA ALA A 376 10.01 19.73 17.19
C ALA A 376 10.59 18.59 18.06
N PRO A 377 11.15 18.86 19.26
CA PRO A 377 11.49 17.81 20.22
C PRO A 377 10.34 16.80 20.36
N SER A 378 10.66 15.51 20.20
CA SER A 378 9.67 14.43 20.15
C SER A 378 10.12 13.23 20.97
N SER A 379 9.31 12.16 20.97
CA SER A 379 9.62 10.89 21.63
C SER A 379 10.91 10.22 21.12
N LEU A 380 11.38 10.62 19.93
CA LEU A 380 12.68 10.21 19.40
C LEU A 380 13.86 10.75 20.23
N ALA A 381 13.64 11.81 21.02
CA ALA A 381 14.58 12.47 21.92
C ALA A 381 15.99 12.60 21.34
N TYR A 382 16.07 13.16 20.13
CA TYR A 382 17.32 13.45 19.47
C TYR A 382 18.03 14.62 20.15
N PRO A 383 19.31 14.48 20.55
CA PRO A 383 20.04 15.55 21.22
C PRO A 383 20.16 16.82 20.38
N TRP A 384 20.24 16.69 19.05
CA TRP A 384 20.30 17.83 18.13
C TRP A 384 18.93 18.50 17.90
N ALA A 385 17.85 17.99 18.47
CA ALA A 385 16.51 18.57 18.32
C ALA A 385 16.01 19.30 19.58
N GLU A 386 16.64 19.11 20.74
CA GLU A 386 16.13 19.50 22.07
C GLU A 386 15.75 20.99 22.21
N ASP A 387 16.47 21.88 21.53
CA ASP A 387 16.28 23.33 21.60
C ASP A 387 15.55 23.93 20.38
N LEU A 388 15.00 23.06 19.51
CA LEU A 388 14.20 23.49 18.38
C LEU A 388 12.79 23.84 18.85
N ASP A 389 12.27 24.94 18.33
CA ASP A 389 10.96 25.46 18.68
C ASP A 389 10.24 25.95 17.42
N PRO A 390 9.92 25.05 16.47
CA PRO A 390 9.08 25.41 15.33
C PRO A 390 7.63 25.64 15.80
N PRO A 391 6.80 26.33 15.00
CA PRO A 391 5.41 26.57 15.37
C PRO A 391 4.57 25.29 15.50
N TYR A 392 4.96 24.20 14.83
CA TYR A 392 4.23 22.94 14.81
C TYR A 392 5.16 21.75 15.02
N THR A 393 4.67 20.71 15.69
CA THR A 393 5.37 19.45 15.93
C THR A 393 5.32 18.51 14.72
N GLY A 394 4.40 18.75 13.79
CA GLY A 394 4.23 18.02 12.53
C GLY A 394 3.33 18.79 11.58
N LEU A 395 3.34 18.43 10.29
CA LEU A 395 2.41 18.95 9.28
C LEU A 395 1.78 17.80 8.49
N THR A 396 0.50 17.92 8.13
CA THR A 396 -0.17 17.06 7.14
C THR A 396 -0.63 17.92 5.97
N MET A 397 -0.35 17.52 4.74
CA MET A 397 -0.85 18.16 3.52
C MET A 397 -1.79 17.20 2.78
N ALA A 398 -3.04 17.59 2.57
CA ALA A 398 -3.92 16.92 1.62
C ALA A 398 -3.77 17.60 0.27
N LEU A 399 -3.30 16.86 -0.74
CA LEU A 399 -2.94 17.39 -2.06
C LEU A 399 -3.81 16.71 -3.12
N THR A 400 -4.77 17.45 -3.67
CA THR A 400 -5.71 16.93 -4.68
C THR A 400 -5.26 17.30 -6.09
N PHE A 401 -5.31 16.33 -7.00
CA PHE A 401 -4.86 16.47 -8.39
C PHE A 401 -5.69 15.57 -9.32
N ASP A 402 -5.59 15.82 -10.62
CA ASP A 402 -6.14 14.94 -11.65
C ASP A 402 -5.17 13.79 -11.94
N ARG A 403 -5.57 12.53 -11.66
CA ARG A 403 -4.72 11.36 -11.93
C ARG A 403 -4.42 11.18 -13.42
N SER A 404 -5.27 11.68 -14.32
CA SER A 404 -5.05 11.61 -15.77
C SER A 404 -3.88 12.49 -16.25
N ALA A 405 -3.39 13.40 -15.41
CA ALA A 405 -2.20 14.19 -15.70
C ALA A 405 -0.89 13.36 -15.72
N PHE A 406 -0.94 12.11 -15.24
CA PHE A 406 0.23 11.24 -15.13
C PHE A 406 0.04 9.94 -15.91
N THR A 407 1.04 9.54 -16.67
CA THR A 407 1.13 8.21 -17.28
C THR A 407 1.54 7.16 -16.25
N GLU A 408 2.45 7.51 -15.34
CA GLU A 408 2.91 6.66 -14.24
C GLU A 408 2.68 7.35 -12.89
N PHE A 409 2.34 6.56 -11.87
CA PHE A 409 2.14 7.06 -10.51
C PHE A 409 2.42 5.93 -9.53
N GLU A 410 3.42 6.13 -8.68
CA GLU A 410 3.88 5.17 -7.69
C GLU A 410 4.03 5.90 -6.36
N ILE A 411 3.48 5.34 -5.28
CA ILE A 411 4.00 5.58 -3.94
C ILE A 411 4.81 4.35 -3.56
N ASN A 412 6.13 4.48 -3.50
CA ASN A 412 7.01 3.35 -3.21
C ASN A 412 6.93 2.94 -1.73
N ASP A 413 7.54 1.82 -1.36
CA ASP A 413 7.48 1.27 0.01
C ASP A 413 8.07 2.19 1.09
N TRP A 414 8.82 3.23 0.68
CA TRP A 414 9.37 4.26 1.56
C TRP A 414 8.49 5.53 1.64
N GLY A 415 7.25 5.46 1.16
CA GLY A 415 6.31 6.58 1.19
C GLY A 415 6.73 7.74 0.29
N THR A 416 7.45 7.48 -0.80
CA THR A 416 7.86 8.48 -1.79
C THR A 416 6.92 8.42 -2.98
N THR A 417 6.28 9.54 -3.33
CA THR A 417 5.55 9.60 -4.60
C THR A 417 6.50 9.88 -5.77
N PHE A 418 6.47 9.01 -6.78
CA PHE A 418 7.04 9.19 -8.10
C PHE A 418 5.91 9.25 -9.14
N THR A 419 6.04 10.15 -10.11
CA THR A 419 5.05 10.31 -11.17
C THR A 419 5.75 10.48 -12.49
N GLU A 420 5.07 10.17 -13.60
CA GLU A 420 5.44 10.73 -14.90
C GLU A 420 4.31 11.49 -15.56
N PRO A 421 4.49 12.79 -15.89
CA PRO A 421 5.66 13.66 -15.61
C PRO A 421 6.01 13.85 -14.12
N GLU A 422 7.29 14.02 -13.76
CA GLU A 422 7.84 14.06 -12.37
C GLU A 422 7.24 15.14 -11.42
N GLN A 423 6.49 16.11 -11.94
CA GLN A 423 6.09 17.32 -11.19
C GLN A 423 4.72 17.20 -10.54
N LEU A 424 4.56 16.32 -9.54
CA LEU A 424 3.28 16.15 -8.81
C LEU A 424 2.68 17.48 -8.32
N LEU A 425 3.46 18.30 -7.61
CA LEU A 425 3.01 19.60 -7.09
C LEU A 425 2.64 20.60 -8.20
N GLY A 426 3.05 20.34 -9.45
CA GLY A 426 2.61 21.09 -10.62
C GLY A 426 1.16 20.82 -11.00
N SER A 427 0.65 19.63 -10.72
CA SER A 427 -0.70 19.18 -11.07
C SER A 427 -1.71 19.30 -9.93
N VAL A 428 -1.28 19.73 -8.73
CA VAL A 428 -2.16 19.94 -7.58
C VAL A 428 -3.08 21.14 -7.83
N THR A 429 -4.39 20.90 -7.75
CA THR A 429 -5.45 21.89 -7.98
C THR A 429 -6.04 22.42 -6.68
N GLU A 430 -6.06 21.62 -5.63
CA GLU A 430 -6.58 21.96 -4.31
C GLU A 430 -5.63 21.43 -3.23
N ALA A 431 -5.45 22.19 -2.15
CA ALA A 431 -4.64 21.73 -1.02
C ALA A 431 -5.17 22.23 0.32
N ALA A 432 -5.05 21.37 1.34
CA ALA A 432 -5.18 21.72 2.75
C ALA A 432 -3.85 21.46 3.46
N VAL A 433 -3.46 22.33 4.39
CA VAL A 433 -2.25 22.14 5.21
C VAL A 433 -2.66 22.24 6.67
N TYR A 434 -2.42 21.17 7.43
CA TYR A 434 -2.70 21.10 8.85
C TYR A 434 -1.39 21.12 9.64
N GLY A 435 -1.39 21.85 10.75
CA GLY A 435 -0.30 21.85 11.72
C GLY A 435 -0.71 21.20 13.03
N TYR A 436 0.21 20.44 13.62
CA TYR A 436 0.01 19.78 14.91
C TYR A 436 0.75 20.53 16.01
N ARG A 437 0.10 20.68 17.16
CA ARG A 437 0.66 21.30 18.36
C ARG A 437 1.08 20.24 19.38
N THR A 438 1.86 20.66 20.37
CA THR A 438 2.36 19.78 21.44
C THR A 438 1.26 19.20 22.32
N ASP A 439 0.11 19.86 22.41
CA ASP A 439 -1.07 19.38 23.13
C ASP A 439 -1.90 18.35 22.34
N GLY A 440 -1.43 17.96 21.13
CA GLY A 440 -2.10 17.03 20.24
C GLY A 440 -3.19 17.67 19.38
N THR A 441 -3.45 18.97 19.50
CA THR A 441 -4.42 19.65 18.64
C THR A 441 -3.90 19.81 17.22
N ARG A 442 -4.83 19.71 16.27
CA ARG A 442 -4.60 19.90 14.84
C ARG A 442 -5.40 21.11 14.37
N GLU A 443 -4.77 22.02 13.64
CA GLU A 443 -5.43 23.19 13.05
C GLU A 443 -5.13 23.35 11.57
N LEU A 444 -6.12 23.86 10.81
CA LEU A 444 -5.94 24.21 9.41
C LEU A 444 -5.14 25.52 9.30
N ILE A 445 -4.00 25.46 8.60
CA ILE A 445 -3.14 26.62 8.36
C ILE A 445 -3.62 27.33 7.09
N PRO A 446 -4.16 28.56 7.18
CA PRO A 446 -4.64 29.28 6.01
C PRO A 446 -3.47 29.63 5.06
N PRO A 447 -3.69 29.68 3.74
CA PRO A 447 -2.63 29.94 2.77
C PRO A 447 -1.79 31.21 3.03
N ALA A 448 -2.41 32.25 3.60
CA ALA A 448 -1.73 33.48 3.98
C ALA A 448 -0.60 33.27 5.02
N GLN A 449 -0.68 32.22 5.84
CA GLN A 449 0.30 31.91 6.89
C GLN A 449 1.41 30.97 6.43
N TRP A 450 1.28 30.27 5.29
CA TRP A 450 2.29 29.28 4.85
C TRP A 450 3.70 29.87 4.71
N SER A 451 3.81 31.12 4.27
CA SER A 451 5.11 31.80 4.15
C SER A 451 5.78 32.06 5.51
N SER A 452 4.99 32.37 6.54
CA SER A 452 5.50 32.56 7.91
C SER A 452 5.98 31.23 8.52
N VAL A 453 5.21 30.15 8.33
CA VAL A 453 5.61 28.80 8.78
C VAL A 453 6.90 28.35 8.11
N ALA A 454 7.03 28.57 6.80
CA ALA A 454 8.26 28.27 6.07
C ALA A 454 9.45 29.10 6.60
N ALA A 455 9.24 30.38 6.95
CA ALA A 455 10.29 31.21 7.52
C ALA A 455 10.77 30.68 8.89
N GLU A 456 9.86 30.25 9.76
CA GLU A 456 10.23 29.63 11.05
C GLU A 456 11.03 28.34 10.85
N LEU A 457 10.55 27.44 10.00
CA LEU A 457 11.25 26.19 9.69
C LEU A 457 12.64 26.43 9.08
N SER A 458 12.78 27.49 8.27
CA SER A 458 14.10 27.90 7.73
C SER A 458 15.07 28.32 8.85
N ARG A 459 14.58 28.95 9.92
CA ARG A 459 15.42 29.30 11.09
C ARG A 459 15.87 28.05 11.84
N CYS A 460 14.97 27.10 12.07
CA CYS A 460 15.31 25.81 12.69
C CYS A 460 16.28 25.01 11.83
N HIS A 461 16.08 24.99 10.50
CA HIS A 461 17.00 24.38 9.55
C HIS A 461 18.42 24.94 9.69
N MET A 462 18.57 26.27 9.73
CA MET A 462 19.89 26.89 9.86
C MET A 462 20.59 26.50 11.17
N LYS A 463 19.86 26.44 12.29
CA LYS A 463 20.40 25.96 13.58
C LYS A 463 20.91 24.52 13.47
N LEU A 464 20.13 23.62 12.89
CA LEU A 464 20.52 22.23 12.66
C LEU A 464 21.75 22.12 11.77
N TYR A 465 21.77 22.88 10.67
CA TYR A 465 22.89 22.85 9.73
C TYR A 465 24.19 23.28 10.39
N GLN A 466 24.17 24.38 11.15
CA GLN A 466 25.33 24.85 11.90
C GLN A 466 25.81 23.81 12.93
N ARG A 467 24.87 23.14 13.60
CA ARG A 467 25.17 22.09 14.58
C ARG A 467 25.86 20.89 13.94
N PHE A 468 25.31 20.33 12.87
CA PHE A 468 25.92 19.20 12.18
C PHE A 468 27.22 19.57 11.47
N ALA A 469 27.33 20.77 10.91
CA ALA A 469 28.56 21.26 10.29
C ALA A 469 29.71 21.36 11.32
N ALA A 470 29.40 21.70 12.57
CA ALA A 470 30.38 21.77 13.66
C ALA A 470 30.81 20.38 14.18
N MET A 471 30.02 19.34 13.96
CA MET A 471 30.37 17.98 14.36
C MET A 471 31.55 17.44 13.53
N ASN A 472 32.45 16.70 14.19
CA ASN A 472 33.46 15.91 13.53
C ASN A 472 32.85 14.64 12.91
N ARG A 473 33.66 13.88 12.14
CA ARG A 473 33.22 12.68 11.42
C ARG A 473 32.54 11.65 12.35
N THR A 474 33.18 11.29 13.46
CA THR A 474 32.66 10.32 14.43
C THR A 474 31.34 10.78 15.02
N GLU A 475 31.23 12.05 15.40
CA GLU A 475 29.99 12.63 15.93
C GLU A 475 28.84 12.56 14.92
N ARG A 476 29.12 12.81 13.63
CA ARG A 476 28.10 12.70 12.57
C ARG A 476 27.68 11.26 12.30
N ILE A 477 28.61 10.30 12.31
CA ILE A 477 28.32 8.87 12.21
C ILE A 477 27.40 8.47 13.36
N MET A 478 27.78 8.77 14.60
CA MET A 478 27.00 8.39 15.78
C MET A 478 25.65 9.09 15.85
N ALA A 479 25.54 10.35 15.41
CA ALA A 479 24.25 11.05 15.31
C ALA A 479 23.31 10.33 14.34
N ALA A 480 23.79 10.00 13.13
CA ALA A 480 22.99 9.29 12.13
C ALA A 480 22.66 7.85 12.54
N THR A 481 23.58 7.14 13.22
CA THR A 481 23.29 5.83 13.82
C THR A 481 22.22 5.94 14.91
N THR A 482 22.31 6.94 15.79
CA THR A 482 21.30 7.21 16.84
C THR A 482 19.93 7.52 16.23
N MET A 483 19.91 8.25 15.11
CA MET A 483 18.68 8.59 14.40
C MET A 483 17.92 7.33 13.97
N TYR A 484 18.58 6.38 13.30
CA TYR A 484 17.93 5.14 12.87
C TYR A 484 17.57 4.21 14.03
N THR A 485 18.47 4.06 15.00
CA THR A 485 18.28 3.12 16.13
C THR A 485 17.22 3.56 17.13
N SER A 486 16.78 4.82 17.04
CA SER A 486 15.62 5.35 17.76
C SER A 486 14.27 5.00 17.11
N GLY A 487 14.24 4.27 16.00
CA GLY A 487 13.03 3.99 15.21
C GLY A 487 11.87 3.35 15.97
N LEU A 488 12.16 2.60 17.05
CA LEU A 488 11.13 2.02 17.94
C LEU A 488 10.58 2.99 19.01
N ARG A 489 11.25 4.12 19.29
CA ARG A 489 10.85 5.06 20.36
C ARG A 489 9.44 5.62 20.17
N PRO A 490 8.98 5.99 18.95
CA PRO A 490 7.61 6.44 18.75
C PRO A 490 6.56 5.39 19.13
N PHE A 491 6.82 4.11 18.83
CA PHE A 491 5.92 3.01 19.20
C PHE A 491 5.91 2.78 20.71
N ALA A 492 7.08 2.79 21.35
CA ALA A 492 7.19 2.71 22.81
C ALA A 492 6.49 3.88 23.52
N ALA A 493 6.59 5.09 22.98
CA ALA A 493 5.90 6.26 23.52
C ALA A 493 4.38 6.13 23.37
N TYR A 494 3.91 5.63 22.22
CA TYR A 494 2.50 5.37 21.98
C TYR A 494 1.94 4.27 22.91
N ALA A 495 2.76 3.25 23.21
CA ALA A 495 2.44 2.19 24.17
C ALA A 495 2.63 2.60 25.64
N GLY A 496 3.23 3.76 25.93
CA GLY A 496 3.46 4.25 27.29
C GLY A 496 4.61 3.55 28.04
N VAL A 497 5.59 2.98 27.31
CA VAL A 497 6.68 2.16 27.89
C VAL A 497 8.09 2.65 27.55
N THR A 498 8.24 3.88 27.07
CA THR A 498 9.58 4.44 26.72
C THR A 498 10.60 4.31 27.85
N ASP A 499 10.18 4.52 29.10
CA ASP A 499 11.06 4.47 30.29
C ASP A 499 11.39 3.04 30.76
N GLN A 500 10.76 2.02 30.17
CA GLN A 500 11.00 0.60 30.50
C GLN A 500 12.04 -0.05 29.58
N ILE A 501 12.52 0.68 28.57
CA ILE A 501 13.38 0.18 27.52
C ILE A 501 14.77 0.81 27.64
N ASP A 502 15.82 -0.02 27.51
CA ASP A 502 17.19 0.45 27.33
C ASP A 502 17.42 0.88 25.87
N TRP A 503 17.67 2.18 25.70
CA TRP A 503 17.94 2.82 24.41
C TRP A 503 19.43 2.97 24.12
N SER A 504 20.31 2.46 24.98
CA SER A 504 21.75 2.43 24.71
C SER A 504 22.08 1.49 23.56
N MET A 505 23.14 1.81 22.81
CA MET A 505 23.64 0.92 21.77
C MET A 505 24.31 -0.30 22.39
N SER A 506 24.11 -1.47 21.76
CA SER A 506 24.71 -2.71 22.19
C SER A 506 26.24 -2.61 22.26
N PRO A 507 26.88 -3.16 23.31
CA PRO A 507 28.34 -3.29 23.36
C PRO A 507 28.92 -4.02 22.14
N ASN A 508 28.17 -4.96 21.55
CA ASN A 508 28.59 -5.69 20.36
C ASN A 508 28.64 -4.78 19.12
N THR A 509 27.68 -3.87 18.97
CA THR A 509 27.69 -2.85 17.90
C THR A 509 28.85 -1.88 18.10
N LEU A 510 29.00 -1.36 19.33
CA LEU A 510 30.06 -0.40 19.66
C LEU A 510 31.47 -0.97 19.43
N ALA A 511 31.64 -2.29 19.60
CA ALA A 511 32.90 -2.98 19.33
C ALA A 511 33.29 -3.02 17.83
N LEU A 512 32.40 -2.64 16.92
CA LEU A 512 32.64 -2.55 15.47
C LEU A 512 33.04 -1.13 15.01
N TYR A 513 33.27 -0.21 15.95
CA TYR A 513 33.76 1.13 15.68
C TYR A 513 34.99 1.45 16.57
N PRO A 514 36.09 2.03 16.02
CA PRO A 514 36.20 2.55 14.65
C PRO A 514 36.32 1.46 13.58
N ASP A 515 37.04 0.35 13.82
CA ASP A 515 37.18 -0.70 12.79
C ASP A 515 36.03 -1.73 12.85
N PRO A 516 35.41 -2.09 11.70
CA PRO A 516 35.76 -1.72 10.33
C PRO A 516 35.03 -0.47 9.79
N PHE A 517 34.09 0.11 10.54
CA PHE A 517 33.11 1.05 9.99
C PHE A 517 33.53 2.51 9.92
N ASP A 518 34.69 2.92 10.43
CA ASP A 518 35.24 4.26 10.20
C ASP A 518 35.85 4.41 8.79
N ASP A 519 36.12 3.28 8.12
CA ASP A 519 36.60 3.19 6.73
C ASP A 519 35.40 3.03 5.77
N ASP A 520 35.22 4.00 4.87
CA ASP A 520 34.09 4.04 3.94
C ASP A 520 34.09 2.88 2.93
N ASP A 521 35.26 2.43 2.48
CA ASP A 521 35.38 1.33 1.51
C ASP A 521 35.05 -0.02 2.17
N ARG A 522 35.50 -0.22 3.41
CA ARG A 522 35.15 -1.42 4.19
C ARG A 522 33.67 -1.43 4.54
N ALA A 523 33.11 -0.30 4.97
CA ALA A 523 31.68 -0.18 5.21
C ALA A 523 30.87 -0.46 3.94
N ALA A 524 31.30 0.09 2.79
CA ALA A 524 30.71 -0.18 1.47
C ALA A 524 30.73 -1.67 1.11
N ALA A 525 31.87 -2.32 1.31
CA ALA A 525 32.04 -3.72 1.00
C ALA A 525 31.17 -4.62 1.89
N ILE A 526 30.98 -4.27 3.16
CA ILE A 526 30.10 -5.04 4.06
C ILE A 526 28.64 -4.84 3.65
N PHE A 527 28.18 -3.59 3.61
CA PHE A 527 26.77 -3.26 3.35
C PHE A 527 26.33 -3.65 1.93
N GLY A 528 27.12 -3.28 0.92
CA GLY A 528 26.80 -3.50 -0.48
C GLY A 528 26.78 -4.99 -0.85
N ASN A 529 27.78 -5.76 -0.41
CA ASN A 529 27.82 -7.20 -0.70
C ASN A 529 26.70 -7.95 0.04
N ALA A 530 26.37 -7.54 1.27
CA ALA A 530 25.29 -8.15 2.03
C ALA A 530 23.93 -7.97 1.35
N LEU A 531 23.62 -6.78 0.82
CA LEU A 531 22.25 -6.44 0.41
C LEU A 531 21.98 -6.58 -1.09
N VAL A 532 22.99 -6.51 -1.95
CA VAL A 532 22.82 -6.70 -3.40
C VAL A 532 22.96 -8.16 -3.79
N ALA A 533 23.74 -8.95 -3.02
CA ALA A 533 23.97 -10.41 -3.13
C ALA A 533 23.51 -10.99 -4.49
N ASN A 534 24.32 -10.76 -5.53
CA ASN A 534 23.93 -11.00 -6.93
C ASN A 534 23.53 -12.46 -7.22
N ASP A 535 24.03 -13.37 -6.40
CA ASP A 535 23.81 -14.82 -6.46
C ASP A 535 22.53 -15.30 -5.77
N LEU A 536 21.88 -14.46 -4.97
CA LEU A 536 20.62 -14.78 -4.28
C LEU A 536 19.40 -14.21 -5.01
N PRO A 537 18.22 -14.88 -4.95
CA PRO A 537 16.98 -14.36 -5.53
C PRO A 537 16.44 -13.11 -4.80
N GLY A 538 16.95 -12.79 -3.61
CA GLY A 538 16.59 -11.62 -2.82
C GLY A 538 17.76 -11.19 -1.92
N SER A 539 17.60 -10.09 -1.19
CA SER A 539 18.65 -9.50 -0.35
C SER A 539 18.93 -10.25 0.95
N PHE A 540 18.05 -11.16 1.39
CA PHE A 540 18.13 -11.78 2.71
C PHE A 540 18.36 -13.29 2.62
N SER A 541 19.36 -13.80 3.35
CA SER A 541 19.70 -15.22 3.40
C SER A 541 18.55 -16.03 4.00
N PRO A 542 18.25 -17.24 3.48
CA PRO A 542 17.31 -18.16 4.10
C PRO A 542 17.66 -18.46 5.57
N LEU A 543 16.69 -18.95 6.32
CA LEU A 543 16.88 -19.36 7.72
C LEU A 543 17.41 -20.80 7.85
N ARG A 544 17.53 -21.52 6.72
CA ARG A 544 17.95 -22.93 6.65
C ARG A 544 18.73 -23.21 5.37
#